data_AF-A0A0C9X7B2-F1
#
_entry.id   AF-A0A0C9X7B2-F1
#
_cell.length_a   1.000
_cell.length_b   1.000
_cell.length_c   1.000
_cell.angle_alpha   90.00
_cell.angle_beta   90.00
_cell.angle_gamma   90.00
#
_symmetry.space_group_name_H-M   'P 1'
#
loop_
_entity.id
_entity.type
_entity.pdbx_description
1 polymer ?
#
loop_
_entity_poly.entity_id
_entity_poly.type
_entity_poly.pdbx_seq_one_letter_code
_entity_poly.pdbx_strand_id
1 'polypeptide(L)'
;MASTTSNRSLPLTDNSSAITPADVFDCRRMSLIRYLLLKIQIHMSWRKYRERYVGRIFRLGPKAIIKIGPLSEAQAMDFVAKNTNIPVPRILSVFTAKGEVHIVMEYIRAPLLHDCWEIMSWEQRKSIVVQLRDFILQLRALTPLHPGKIHAAGGVEFGLYDPRQQNKPFGPFKTVDQFHEFTGVNYLRQHIDEYPAFQSAFEKCAERTYSTKFSHGDLAPHNVMVQDGKVVCIIDWECAGWYPEYWEYTSCFRSNDLYTSFWDMMKEEMEPYPDELEIDHCLSGVFLR
;
A
#
# COMPACT_ATOMS: atom_id res chain seq x y z
N MET A 1 40.25 16.51 -58.30
CA MET A 1 39.52 15.26 -58.07
C MET A 1 39.20 15.18 -56.58
N ALA A 2 37.89 15.13 -56.30
CA ALA A 2 37.18 14.85 -55.05
C ALA A 2 37.76 15.26 -53.67
N SER A 3 37.16 16.34 -53.15
CA SER A 3 37.09 16.77 -51.76
C SER A 3 36.36 15.75 -50.87
N THR A 4 37.00 15.29 -49.79
CA THR A 4 36.36 14.49 -48.73
C THR A 4 35.63 15.38 -47.73
N THR A 5 34.31 15.31 -47.75
CA THR A 5 33.39 15.92 -46.77
C THR A 5 33.51 15.22 -45.41
N SER A 6 33.96 15.98 -44.41
CA SER A 6 33.84 15.66 -42.98
C SER A 6 32.37 15.75 -42.58
N ASN A 7 31.77 14.62 -42.22
CA ASN A 7 30.41 14.57 -41.69
C ASN A 7 30.48 14.45 -40.15
N ARG A 8 29.96 15.47 -39.48
CA ARG A 8 29.82 15.58 -38.03
C ARG A 8 28.96 14.45 -37.47
N SER A 9 29.47 13.73 -36.47
CA SER A 9 28.64 13.07 -35.46
C SER A 9 28.80 13.82 -34.14
N LEU A 10 27.79 14.64 -33.80
CA LEU A 10 27.64 15.22 -32.47
C LEU A 10 27.39 14.10 -31.46
N PRO A 11 27.92 14.18 -30.21
CA PRO A 11 27.50 13.29 -29.16
C PRO A 11 26.05 13.59 -28.83
N LEU A 12 25.18 12.57 -28.90
CA LEU A 12 23.86 12.59 -28.28
C LEU A 12 24.08 12.71 -26.78
N THR A 13 23.99 13.93 -26.25
CA THR A 13 23.79 14.14 -24.82
C THR A 13 22.39 13.65 -24.50
N ASP A 14 22.31 12.45 -23.94
CA ASP A 14 21.09 11.91 -23.35
C ASP A 14 20.77 12.72 -22.08
N ASN A 15 20.13 13.87 -22.28
CA ASN A 15 19.53 14.66 -21.21
C ASN A 15 18.17 14.04 -20.85
N SER A 16 18.15 12.76 -20.47
CA SER A 16 17.06 12.23 -19.67
C SER A 16 17.35 12.62 -18.21
N SER A 17 17.05 13.86 -17.85
CA SER A 17 16.84 14.20 -16.45
C SER A 17 15.66 13.35 -15.98
N ALA A 18 15.96 12.18 -15.41
CA ALA A 18 14.97 11.33 -14.79
C ALA A 18 14.23 12.18 -13.76
N ILE A 19 12.97 12.50 -14.06
CA ILE A 19 12.07 13.16 -13.13
C ILE A 19 12.05 12.25 -11.90
N THR A 20 12.57 12.75 -10.79
CA THR A 20 12.61 11.97 -9.56
C THR A 20 11.18 11.91 -9.02
N PRO A 21 10.76 10.84 -8.33
CA PRO A 21 9.43 10.77 -7.70
C PRO A 21 9.16 11.90 -6.68
N ALA A 22 10.19 12.64 -6.28
CA ALA A 22 10.08 13.86 -5.48
C ALA A 22 9.45 15.04 -6.26
N ASP A 23 9.54 15.05 -7.60
CA ASP A 23 9.01 16.12 -8.45
C ASP A 23 7.49 16.04 -8.65
N VAL A 24 6.87 14.87 -8.38
CA VAL A 24 5.43 14.63 -8.58
C VAL A 24 4.60 15.31 -7.49
N PHE A 25 5.16 15.49 -6.30
CA PHE A 25 4.55 16.25 -5.21
C PHE A 25 5.47 17.41 -4.84
N ASP A 26 5.17 18.60 -5.35
CA ASP A 26 5.71 19.83 -4.80
C ASP A 26 5.14 20.02 -3.38
N CYS A 27 5.71 19.28 -2.42
CA CYS A 27 5.29 19.23 -1.03
C CYS A 27 5.74 20.53 -0.36
N ARG A 28 5.01 21.60 -0.65
CA ARG A 28 5.33 22.93 -0.17
C ARG A 28 5.15 22.98 1.34
N ARG A 29 6.06 23.71 2.02
CA ARG A 29 5.87 24.06 3.42
C ARG A 29 4.73 25.06 3.54
N MET A 30 3.67 24.69 4.26
CA MET A 30 2.54 25.59 4.50
C MET A 30 2.92 26.69 5.51
N SER A 31 2.54 27.94 5.22
CA SER A 31 2.73 29.06 6.15
C SER A 31 1.84 28.94 7.39
N LEU A 32 2.26 29.57 8.49
CA LEU A 32 1.51 29.52 9.75
C LEU A 32 0.09 30.08 9.61
N ILE A 33 -0.10 31.14 8.84
CA ILE A 33 -1.42 31.74 8.60
C ILE A 33 -2.34 30.76 7.87
N ARG A 34 -1.85 30.13 6.79
CA ARG A 34 -2.64 29.12 6.06
C ARG A 34 -2.96 27.91 6.92
N TYR A 35 -2.02 27.49 7.76
CA TYR A 35 -2.24 26.40 8.71
C TYR A 35 -3.31 26.74 9.76
N LEU A 36 -3.33 27.97 10.29
CA LEU A 36 -4.37 28.42 11.22
C LEU A 36 -5.75 28.46 10.55
N LEU A 37 -5.83 28.94 9.29
CA LEU A 37 -7.07 28.92 8.52
C LEU A 37 -7.57 27.49 8.26
N LEU A 38 -6.66 26.56 7.94
CA LEU A 38 -7.00 25.14 7.79
C LEU A 38 -7.59 24.57 9.08
N LYS A 39 -7.01 24.87 10.25
CA LYS A 39 -7.58 24.45 11.54
C LYS A 39 -8.99 24.97 11.76
N ILE A 40 -9.26 26.23 11.39
CA ILE A 40 -10.60 26.81 11.47
C ILE A 40 -11.55 26.05 10.52
N GLN A 41 -11.13 25.76 9.30
CA GLN A 41 -11.94 25.00 8.33
C GLN A 41 -12.25 23.58 8.82
N ILE A 42 -11.27 22.89 9.41
CA ILE A 42 -11.48 21.56 10.04
C ILE A 42 -12.50 21.67 11.17
N HIS A 43 -12.34 22.65 12.06
CA HIS A 43 -13.27 22.87 13.17
C HIS A 43 -14.70 23.16 12.69
N MET A 44 -14.85 24.02 11.68
CA MET A 44 -16.15 24.34 11.08
C MET A 44 -16.77 23.13 10.39
N SER A 45 -15.97 22.31 9.70
CA SER A 45 -16.43 21.07 9.06
C SER A 45 -16.93 20.07 10.09
N TRP A 46 -16.20 19.89 11.19
CA TRP A 46 -16.64 19.04 12.30
C TRP A 46 -17.98 19.51 12.88
N ARG A 47 -18.14 20.81 13.15
CA ARG A 47 -19.42 21.36 13.66
C ARG A 47 -20.60 21.12 12.72
N LYS A 48 -20.35 21.14 11.41
CA LYS A 48 -21.40 20.98 10.39
C LYS A 48 -21.77 19.53 10.13
N TYR A 49 -20.79 18.67 9.87
CA TYR A 49 -21.04 17.29 9.43
C TYR A 49 -21.14 16.30 10.59
N ARG A 50 -20.54 16.62 11.75
CA ARG A 50 -20.49 15.76 12.95
C ARG A 50 -19.96 14.34 12.70
N GLU A 51 -19.29 14.12 11.58
CA GLU A 51 -18.61 12.87 11.27
C GLU A 51 -17.40 12.70 12.19
N ARG A 52 -17.29 11.53 12.82
CA ARG A 52 -16.12 11.13 13.60
C ARG A 52 -15.23 10.28 12.72
N TYR A 53 -14.03 10.77 12.50
CA TYR A 53 -12.94 9.98 11.94
C TYR A 53 -12.00 9.61 13.08
N VAL A 54 -11.43 8.41 12.99
CA VAL A 54 -10.45 7.94 13.99
C VAL A 54 -9.08 8.55 13.66
N GLY A 55 -8.33 8.90 14.71
CA GLY A 55 -6.93 9.27 14.59
C GLY A 55 -6.68 10.59 13.84
N ARG A 56 -5.98 10.49 12.69
CA ARG A 56 -5.31 11.59 11.98
C ARG A 56 -6.06 12.06 10.72
N ILE A 57 -7.35 11.77 10.62
CA ILE A 57 -8.19 12.08 9.45
C ILE A 57 -9.23 13.13 9.85
N PHE A 58 -9.47 14.12 8.99
CA PHE A 58 -10.44 15.19 9.24
C PHE A 58 -11.23 15.52 7.98
N ARG A 59 -12.52 15.83 8.15
CA ARG A 59 -13.34 16.34 7.07
C ARG A 59 -12.96 17.78 6.73
N LEU A 60 -12.82 18.08 5.43
CA LEU A 60 -12.52 19.42 4.92
C LEU A 60 -13.60 19.85 3.90
N GLY A 61 -14.65 20.48 4.40
CA GLY A 61 -15.78 20.88 3.57
C GLY A 61 -16.55 19.68 2.98
N PRO A 62 -17.39 19.89 1.96
CA PRO A 62 -18.28 18.86 1.45
C PRO A 62 -17.59 17.81 0.56
N LYS A 63 -16.41 18.09 0.01
CA LYS A 63 -15.81 17.27 -1.06
C LYS A 63 -14.39 16.75 -0.77
N ALA A 64 -13.82 17.07 0.40
CA ALA A 64 -12.46 16.69 0.71
C ALA A 64 -12.33 16.17 2.15
N ILE A 65 -11.32 15.33 2.34
CA ILE A 65 -10.76 14.97 3.64
C ILE A 65 -9.29 15.34 3.65
N ILE A 66 -8.74 15.45 4.85
CA ILE A 66 -7.31 15.62 5.07
C ILE A 66 -6.83 14.52 6.01
N LYS A 67 -5.83 13.75 5.58
CA LYS A 67 -5.13 12.74 6.39
C LYS A 67 -3.73 13.25 6.71
N ILE A 68 -3.29 13.05 7.95
CA ILE A 68 -1.89 13.23 8.34
C ILE A 68 -1.24 11.85 8.33
N GLY A 69 -0.33 11.64 7.39
CA GLY A 69 0.26 10.34 7.08
C GLY A 69 1.59 10.50 6.35
N PRO A 70 2.25 9.39 5.99
CA PRO A 70 3.54 9.45 5.31
C PRO A 70 3.41 9.92 3.85
N LEU A 71 4.46 10.53 3.30
CA LEU A 71 4.47 10.93 1.88
C LEU A 71 4.38 9.72 0.94
N SER A 72 4.87 8.56 1.36
CA SER A 72 4.79 7.30 0.61
C SER A 72 3.34 6.89 0.32
N GLU A 73 2.39 7.20 1.20
CA GLU A 73 0.96 6.93 0.97
C GLU A 73 0.44 7.72 -0.24
N ALA A 74 0.73 9.02 -0.29
CA ALA A 74 0.36 9.86 -1.44
C ALA A 74 1.02 9.37 -2.73
N GLN A 75 2.30 8.98 -2.65
CA GLN A 75 3.02 8.41 -3.80
C GLN A 75 2.43 7.10 -4.27
N ALA A 76 2.02 6.21 -3.38
CA ALA A 76 1.36 4.96 -3.73
C ALA A 76 0.01 5.21 -4.42
N MET A 77 -0.82 6.08 -3.86
CA MET A 77 -2.12 6.44 -4.46
C MET A 77 -1.98 7.02 -5.87
N ASP A 78 -1.05 7.96 -6.07
CA ASP A 78 -0.80 8.55 -7.40
C ASP A 78 -0.22 7.52 -8.38
N PHE A 79 0.69 6.67 -7.93
CA PHE A 79 1.23 5.58 -8.73
C PHE A 79 0.12 4.61 -9.18
N VAL A 80 -0.74 4.18 -8.26
CA VAL A 80 -1.85 3.26 -8.56
C VAL A 80 -2.87 3.90 -9.51
N ALA A 81 -3.25 5.16 -9.26
CA ALA A 81 -4.20 5.88 -10.11
C ALA A 81 -3.71 6.05 -11.56
N LYS A 82 -2.40 6.17 -11.76
CA LYS A 82 -1.80 6.34 -13.10
C LYS A 82 -1.62 5.04 -13.86
N ASN A 83 -1.49 3.91 -13.16
CA ASN A 83 -1.08 2.65 -13.77
C ASN A 83 -2.14 1.53 -13.70
N THR A 84 -3.28 1.78 -13.07
CA THR A 84 -4.36 0.80 -12.91
C THR A 84 -5.74 1.44 -13.07
N ASN A 85 -6.79 0.61 -13.11
CA ASN A 85 -8.18 1.06 -13.02
C ASN A 85 -8.75 0.96 -11.59
N ILE A 86 -7.88 0.83 -10.58
CA ILE A 86 -8.30 0.70 -9.19
C ILE A 86 -8.82 2.06 -8.73
N PRO A 87 -10.05 2.15 -8.20
CA PRO A 87 -10.56 3.41 -7.71
C PRO A 87 -9.85 3.77 -6.40
N VAL A 88 -9.10 4.88 -6.41
CA VAL A 88 -8.44 5.45 -5.22
C VAL A 88 -8.90 6.90 -5.04
N PRO A 89 -8.87 7.47 -3.83
CA PRO A 89 -9.23 8.87 -3.62
C PRO A 89 -8.31 9.77 -4.43
N ARG A 90 -8.90 10.70 -5.21
CA ARG A 90 -8.08 11.65 -5.96
C ARG A 90 -7.35 12.59 -5.02
N ILE A 91 -6.03 12.68 -5.15
CA ILE A 91 -5.22 13.63 -4.39
C ILE A 91 -5.50 15.05 -4.90
N LEU A 92 -5.81 15.95 -3.98
CA LEU A 92 -6.09 17.37 -4.24
C LEU A 92 -4.88 18.25 -3.92
N SER A 93 -4.15 17.92 -2.86
CA SER A 93 -2.94 18.63 -2.44
C SER A 93 -2.14 17.79 -1.46
N VAL A 94 -0.82 17.90 -1.51
CA VAL A 94 0.08 17.38 -0.48
C VAL A 94 0.97 18.52 0.01
N PHE A 95 1.13 18.67 1.31
CA PHE A 95 1.99 19.72 1.88
C PHE A 95 2.51 19.33 3.26
N THR A 96 3.55 20.01 3.71
CA THR A 96 4.09 19.82 5.07
C THR A 96 3.70 21.00 5.96
N ALA A 97 3.17 20.71 7.14
CA ALA A 97 2.89 21.69 8.18
C ALA A 97 3.33 21.12 9.54
N LYS A 98 4.06 21.93 10.31
CA LYS A 98 4.64 21.52 11.62
C LYS A 98 5.44 20.21 11.60
N GLY A 99 6.12 19.92 10.48
CA GLY A 99 6.92 18.71 10.33
C GLY A 99 6.11 17.46 9.96
N GLU A 100 4.80 17.58 9.75
CA GLU A 100 3.94 16.48 9.33
C GLU A 100 3.44 16.68 7.91
N VAL A 101 3.37 15.59 7.15
CA VAL A 101 2.80 15.56 5.81
C VAL A 101 1.28 15.48 5.92
N HIS A 102 0.60 16.33 5.17
CA HIS A 102 -0.84 16.42 5.10
C HIS A 102 -1.27 16.10 3.67
N ILE A 103 -2.14 15.12 3.52
CA ILE A 103 -2.67 14.65 2.25
C ILE A 103 -4.13 15.08 2.20
N VAL A 104 -4.43 16.06 1.37
CA VAL A 104 -5.80 16.47 1.07
C VAL A 104 -6.27 15.68 -0.13
N MET A 105 -7.34 14.92 0.03
CA MET A 105 -7.87 14.03 -0.99
C MET A 105 -9.39 14.13 -1.07
N GLU A 106 -9.95 13.63 -2.16
CA GLU A 106 -11.38 13.58 -2.38
C GLU A 106 -12.10 12.82 -1.26
N TYR A 107 -13.20 13.39 -0.80
CA TYR A 107 -14.12 12.66 0.08
C TYR A 107 -15.03 11.77 -0.76
N ILE A 108 -14.97 10.47 -0.50
CA ILE A 108 -15.86 9.49 -1.12
C ILE A 108 -17.05 9.25 -0.20
N ARG A 109 -18.26 9.43 -0.75
CA ARG A 109 -19.51 9.21 -0.01
C ARG A 109 -20.03 7.79 -0.26
N ALA A 110 -19.44 6.83 0.43
CA ALA A 110 -19.89 5.43 0.40
C ALA A 110 -19.63 4.76 1.76
N PRO A 111 -20.40 3.72 2.14
CA PRO A 111 -20.10 2.91 3.32
C PRO A 111 -18.82 2.09 3.11
N LEU A 112 -18.15 1.76 4.21
CA LEU A 112 -17.09 0.75 4.21
C LEU A 112 -17.70 -0.62 4.00
N LEU A 113 -16.94 -1.52 3.36
CA LEU A 113 -17.31 -2.91 3.20
C LEU A 113 -17.50 -3.56 4.57
N HIS A 114 -16.64 -3.22 5.54
CA HIS A 114 -16.80 -3.59 6.95
C HIS A 114 -18.21 -3.37 7.49
N ASP A 115 -18.78 -2.18 7.26
CA ASP A 115 -20.06 -1.77 7.85
C ASP A 115 -21.26 -2.47 7.22
N CYS A 116 -21.11 -2.98 5.98
CA CYS A 116 -22.23 -3.51 5.21
C CYS A 116 -22.09 -4.97 4.81
N TRP A 117 -20.92 -5.61 5.02
CA TRP A 117 -20.66 -6.99 4.59
C TRP A 117 -21.75 -7.96 5.06
N GLU A 118 -22.12 -7.90 6.33
CA GLU A 118 -23.08 -8.82 6.95
C GLU A 118 -24.52 -8.66 6.43
N ILE A 119 -24.88 -7.50 5.89
CA ILE A 119 -26.22 -7.22 5.33
C ILE A 119 -26.28 -7.33 3.80
N MET A 120 -25.15 -7.53 3.13
CA MET A 120 -25.10 -7.73 1.68
C MET A 120 -25.62 -9.10 1.27
N SER A 121 -26.26 -9.16 0.10
CA SER A 121 -26.60 -10.42 -0.56
C SER A 121 -25.36 -11.20 -0.97
N TRP A 122 -25.52 -12.51 -1.17
CA TRP A 122 -24.42 -13.36 -1.63
C TRP A 122 -23.88 -12.90 -2.99
N GLU A 123 -24.76 -12.46 -3.90
CA GLU A 123 -24.38 -11.95 -5.22
C GLU A 123 -23.54 -10.68 -5.13
N GLN A 124 -23.88 -9.77 -4.21
CA GLN A 124 -23.10 -8.56 -3.96
C GLN A 124 -21.72 -8.89 -3.38
N ARG A 125 -21.66 -9.78 -2.39
CA ARG A 125 -20.39 -10.24 -1.79
C ARG A 125 -19.49 -10.87 -2.85
N LYS A 126 -20.03 -11.76 -3.67
CA LYS A 126 -19.31 -12.39 -4.79
C LYS A 126 -18.81 -11.36 -5.80
N SER A 127 -19.68 -10.42 -6.20
CA SER A 127 -19.31 -9.34 -7.11
C SER A 127 -18.12 -8.52 -6.59
N ILE A 128 -18.12 -8.19 -5.29
CA ILE A 128 -17.03 -7.42 -4.66
C ILE A 128 -15.74 -8.22 -4.63
N VAL A 129 -15.80 -9.48 -4.20
CA VAL A 129 -14.63 -10.38 -4.13
C VAL A 129 -13.98 -10.57 -5.51
N VAL A 130 -14.79 -10.74 -6.57
CA VAL A 130 -14.29 -10.81 -7.95
C VAL A 130 -13.60 -9.50 -8.37
N GLN A 131 -14.16 -8.33 -8.03
CA GLN A 131 -13.53 -7.04 -8.32
C GLN A 131 -12.19 -6.88 -7.56
N LEU A 132 -12.14 -7.27 -6.29
CA LEU A 132 -10.91 -7.21 -5.49
C LEU A 132 -9.82 -8.13 -6.06
N ARG A 133 -10.17 -9.34 -6.50
CA ARG A 133 -9.24 -10.21 -7.24
C ARG A 133 -8.70 -9.49 -8.48
N ASP A 134 -9.57 -8.90 -9.30
CA ASP A 134 -9.16 -8.22 -10.52
C ASP A 134 -8.25 -7.01 -10.24
N PHE A 135 -8.44 -6.33 -9.11
CA PHE A 135 -7.55 -5.27 -8.64
C PHE A 135 -6.20 -5.81 -8.17
N ILE A 136 -6.19 -6.90 -7.39
CA ILE A 136 -4.94 -7.57 -6.96
C ILE A 136 -4.14 -8.00 -8.19
N LEU A 137 -4.79 -8.58 -9.20
CA LEU A 137 -4.13 -8.98 -10.45
C LEU A 137 -3.53 -7.77 -11.19
N GLN A 138 -4.22 -6.61 -11.19
CA GLN A 138 -3.66 -5.37 -11.74
C GLN A 138 -2.42 -4.91 -10.97
N LEU A 139 -2.44 -4.92 -9.63
CA LEU A 139 -1.27 -4.55 -8.81
C LEU A 139 -0.10 -5.50 -9.09
N ARG A 140 -0.34 -6.80 -9.19
CA ARG A 140 0.67 -7.83 -9.50
C ARG A 140 1.24 -7.72 -10.91
N ALA A 141 0.50 -7.12 -11.84
CA ALA A 141 0.94 -6.87 -13.21
C ALA A 141 1.82 -5.62 -13.35
N LEU A 142 1.87 -4.75 -12.34
CA LEU A 142 2.75 -3.58 -12.34
C LEU A 142 4.22 -4.01 -12.38
N THR A 143 5.04 -3.29 -13.15
CA THR A 143 6.46 -3.60 -13.31
C THR A 143 7.30 -2.77 -12.33
N PRO A 144 8.14 -3.41 -11.47
CA PRO A 144 8.99 -2.69 -10.54
C PRO A 144 10.08 -1.91 -11.25
N LEU A 145 10.34 -0.68 -10.81
CA LEU A 145 11.52 0.10 -11.23
C LEU A 145 12.82 -0.58 -10.77
N HIS A 146 12.76 -1.29 -9.65
CA HIS A 146 13.90 -2.04 -9.09
C HIS A 146 13.50 -3.50 -8.81
N PRO A 147 13.47 -4.37 -9.84
CA PRO A 147 13.12 -5.78 -9.66
C PRO A 147 13.99 -6.46 -8.59
N GLY A 148 13.36 -7.26 -7.72
CA GLY A 148 14.05 -8.00 -6.65
C GLY A 148 14.33 -7.20 -5.38
N LYS A 149 14.07 -5.88 -5.37
CA LYS A 149 14.18 -5.03 -4.19
C LYS A 149 12.83 -4.82 -3.51
N ILE A 150 12.87 -4.62 -2.19
CA ILE A 150 11.70 -4.29 -1.39
C ILE A 150 11.73 -2.79 -1.13
N HIS A 151 10.76 -2.04 -1.65
CA HIS A 151 10.79 -0.57 -1.58
C HIS A 151 9.40 0.06 -1.73
N ALA A 152 9.25 1.29 -1.25
CA ALA A 152 8.01 2.06 -1.39
C ALA A 152 7.72 2.43 -2.86
N ALA A 153 6.47 2.80 -3.15
CA ALA A 153 6.06 3.25 -4.48
C ALA A 153 6.91 4.41 -5.03
N GLY A 154 7.31 5.33 -4.14
CA GLY A 154 8.17 6.47 -4.45
C GLY A 154 9.65 6.12 -4.71
N GLY A 155 10.04 4.84 -4.63
CA GLY A 155 11.40 4.37 -4.81
C GLY A 155 12.13 4.07 -3.50
N VAL A 156 13.45 3.86 -3.60
CA VAL A 156 14.32 3.43 -2.50
C VAL A 156 14.63 4.51 -1.47
N GLU A 157 14.32 5.77 -1.75
CA GLU A 157 14.55 6.88 -0.82
C GLU A 157 13.44 6.99 0.25
N PHE A 158 12.36 6.22 0.12
CA PHE A 158 11.20 6.28 1.01
C PHE A 158 11.01 4.96 1.75
N GLY A 159 10.66 5.07 3.03
CA GLY A 159 10.35 3.92 3.88
C GLY A 159 9.01 3.29 3.55
N LEU A 160 8.93 1.99 3.78
CA LEU A 160 7.70 1.22 3.84
C LEU A 160 7.10 1.27 5.25
N TYR A 161 5.81 0.98 5.35
CA TYR A 161 5.08 0.94 6.62
C TYR A 161 4.36 -0.41 6.75
N ASP A 162 4.27 -0.88 7.99
CA ASP A 162 3.56 -2.10 8.36
C ASP A 162 3.14 -1.92 9.84
N PRO A 163 1.88 -2.22 10.20
CA PRO A 163 1.39 -2.08 11.57
C PRO A 163 2.27 -2.80 12.62
N ARG A 164 2.93 -3.90 12.23
CA ARG A 164 3.85 -4.68 13.07
C ARG A 164 5.09 -3.91 13.49
N GLN A 165 5.48 -2.91 12.71
CA GLN A 165 6.63 -2.06 12.98
C GLN A 165 6.24 -0.79 13.77
N GLN A 166 5.07 -0.81 14.42
CA GLN A 166 4.53 0.34 15.16
C GLN A 166 4.46 1.60 14.27
N ASN A 167 4.16 1.42 12.98
CA ASN A 167 4.15 2.47 11.96
C ASN A 167 5.45 3.28 11.85
N LYS A 168 6.59 2.68 12.21
CA LYS A 168 7.91 3.23 11.90
C LYS A 168 8.30 2.85 10.47
N PRO A 169 8.90 3.78 9.71
CA PRO A 169 9.37 3.48 8.37
C PRO A 169 10.48 2.42 8.43
N PHE A 170 10.45 1.47 7.51
CA PHE A 170 11.48 0.45 7.34
C PHE A 170 11.90 0.29 5.87
N GLY A 171 12.98 -0.45 5.64
CA GLY A 171 13.54 -0.64 4.32
C GLY A 171 14.16 0.66 3.75
N PRO A 172 14.45 0.70 2.45
CA PRO A 172 14.29 -0.39 1.48
C PRO A 172 15.24 -1.57 1.74
N PHE A 173 15.00 -2.71 1.11
CA PHE A 173 15.92 -3.86 1.10
C PHE A 173 16.38 -4.19 -0.32
N LYS A 174 17.64 -4.59 -0.47
CA LYS A 174 18.22 -4.91 -1.78
C LYS A 174 17.77 -6.26 -2.31
N THR A 175 17.34 -7.16 -1.43
CA THR A 175 16.88 -8.51 -1.76
C THR A 175 15.74 -8.92 -0.84
N VAL A 176 14.98 -9.93 -1.25
CA VAL A 176 13.97 -10.60 -0.41
C VAL A 176 14.61 -11.22 0.82
N ASP A 177 15.81 -11.77 0.71
CA ASP A 177 16.54 -12.35 1.85
C ASP A 177 16.87 -11.32 2.94
N GLN A 178 17.29 -10.10 2.57
CA GLN A 178 17.48 -9.02 3.55
C GLN A 178 16.18 -8.63 4.26
N PHE A 179 15.06 -8.73 3.54
CA PHE A 179 13.75 -8.50 4.14
C PHE A 179 13.32 -9.64 5.07
N HIS A 180 13.64 -10.90 4.72
CA HIS A 180 13.44 -12.07 5.58
C HIS A 180 14.31 -12.02 6.83
N GLU A 181 15.54 -11.51 6.74
CA GLU A 181 16.38 -11.20 7.89
C GLU A 181 15.71 -10.16 8.80
N PHE A 182 15.27 -9.03 8.22
CA PHE A 182 14.62 -7.96 8.98
C PHE A 182 13.32 -8.40 9.67
N THR A 183 12.49 -9.17 8.97
CA THR A 183 11.20 -9.65 9.51
C THR A 183 11.35 -10.76 10.54
N GLY A 184 12.53 -11.37 10.67
CA GLY A 184 12.79 -12.48 11.58
C GLY A 184 12.54 -13.87 10.99
N VAL A 185 12.20 -13.98 9.70
CA VAL A 185 12.02 -15.28 9.01
C VAL A 185 13.32 -16.09 9.06
N ASN A 186 14.46 -15.45 8.80
CA ASN A 186 15.75 -16.13 8.82
C ASN A 186 16.13 -16.59 10.24
N TYR A 187 15.82 -15.78 11.26
CA TYR A 187 16.01 -16.15 12.66
C TYR A 187 15.21 -17.40 13.01
N LEU A 188 13.92 -17.44 12.69
CA LEU A 188 13.07 -18.61 12.97
C LEU A 188 13.54 -19.84 12.21
N ARG A 189 13.99 -19.68 10.95
CA ARG A 189 14.54 -20.79 10.15
C ARG A 189 15.79 -21.39 10.80
N GLN A 190 16.65 -20.58 11.42
CA GLN A 190 17.84 -21.06 12.14
C GLN A 190 17.50 -21.79 13.45
N HIS A 191 16.32 -21.53 14.01
CA HIS A 191 15.84 -22.12 15.27
C HIS A 191 14.62 -23.03 15.02
N ILE A 192 14.54 -23.66 13.86
CA ILE A 192 13.37 -24.42 13.39
C ILE A 192 12.96 -25.54 14.35
N ASP A 193 13.91 -26.13 15.07
CA ASP A 193 13.69 -27.18 16.07
C ASP A 193 12.82 -26.71 17.26
N GLU A 194 12.79 -25.40 17.53
CA GLU A 194 11.92 -24.80 18.56
C GLU A 194 10.46 -24.65 18.10
N TYR A 195 10.21 -24.78 16.78
CA TYR A 195 8.92 -24.52 16.13
C TYR A 195 8.46 -25.71 15.27
N PRO A 196 8.33 -26.93 15.85
CA PRO A 196 8.08 -28.15 15.08
C PRO A 196 6.76 -28.12 14.28
N ALA A 197 5.77 -27.36 14.73
CA ALA A 197 4.50 -27.18 14.02
C ALA A 197 4.64 -26.46 12.67
N PHE A 198 5.72 -25.67 12.49
CA PHE A 198 5.95 -24.86 11.28
C PHE A 198 7.13 -25.36 10.45
N GLN A 199 7.82 -26.43 10.90
CA GLN A 199 9.02 -26.95 10.27
C GLN A 199 8.83 -27.26 8.77
N SER A 200 7.73 -27.94 8.42
CA SER A 200 7.43 -28.28 7.02
C SER A 200 7.32 -27.05 6.12
N ALA A 201 6.71 -25.97 6.61
CA ALA A 201 6.58 -24.73 5.86
C ALA A 201 7.96 -24.07 5.63
N PHE A 202 8.79 -23.99 6.67
CA PHE A 202 10.15 -23.46 6.55
C PHE A 202 11.01 -24.28 5.58
N GLU A 203 10.93 -25.60 5.61
CA GLU A 203 11.65 -26.50 4.69
C GLU A 203 11.22 -26.27 3.23
N LYS A 204 9.92 -26.23 2.95
CA LYS A 204 9.40 -25.97 1.60
C LYS A 204 9.75 -24.58 1.08
N CYS A 205 9.87 -23.59 1.97
CA CYS A 205 10.18 -22.21 1.61
C CYS A 205 11.68 -21.91 1.55
N ALA A 206 12.55 -22.80 2.04
CA ALA A 206 13.99 -22.55 2.15
C ALA A 206 14.67 -22.32 0.79
N GLU A 207 14.22 -23.02 -0.25
CA GLU A 207 14.79 -22.94 -1.60
C GLU A 207 13.96 -22.08 -2.56
N ARG A 208 12.85 -21.47 -2.09
CA ARG A 208 12.00 -20.63 -2.93
C ARG A 208 12.69 -19.31 -3.27
N THR A 209 12.66 -18.96 -4.54
CA THR A 209 13.03 -17.62 -5.02
C THR A 209 11.77 -16.83 -5.31
N TYR A 210 11.67 -15.62 -4.75
CA TYR A 210 10.48 -14.80 -4.90
C TYR A 210 10.70 -13.66 -5.89
N SER A 211 9.70 -13.43 -6.75
CA SER A 211 9.61 -12.18 -7.49
C SER A 211 9.06 -11.05 -6.61
N THR A 212 9.31 -9.80 -6.99
CA THR A 212 8.75 -8.63 -6.29
C THR A 212 7.51 -8.11 -7.00
N LYS A 213 6.41 -7.96 -6.27
CA LYS A 213 5.11 -7.50 -6.76
C LYS A 213 4.65 -6.28 -5.96
N PHE A 214 3.86 -5.43 -6.60
CA PHE A 214 3.24 -4.31 -5.90
C PHE A 214 2.04 -4.83 -5.09
N SER A 215 1.98 -4.43 -3.83
CA SER A 215 0.99 -4.88 -2.86
C SER A 215 0.38 -3.66 -2.17
N HIS A 216 -0.90 -3.76 -1.79
CA HIS A 216 -1.53 -2.80 -0.88
C HIS A 216 -0.95 -2.96 0.53
N GLY A 217 -0.66 -4.20 0.94
CA GLY A 217 -0.03 -4.53 2.22
C GLY A 217 -0.95 -4.48 3.44
N ASP A 218 -2.13 -3.90 3.30
CA ASP A 218 -3.19 -3.85 4.33
C ASP A 218 -4.61 -3.89 3.70
N LEU A 219 -4.81 -4.68 2.65
CA LEU A 219 -6.13 -4.77 2.02
C LEU A 219 -7.08 -5.54 2.95
N ALA A 220 -8.18 -4.93 3.36
CA ALA A 220 -9.18 -5.53 4.24
C ALA A 220 -10.53 -4.81 4.12
N PRO A 221 -11.66 -5.37 4.61
CA PRO A 221 -12.98 -4.73 4.49
C PRO A 221 -13.10 -3.31 5.04
N HIS A 222 -12.26 -2.92 6.01
CA HIS A 222 -12.25 -1.56 6.55
C HIS A 222 -11.51 -0.54 5.65
N ASN A 223 -10.81 -1.02 4.62
CA ASN A 223 -10.10 -0.23 3.61
C ASN A 223 -10.78 -0.26 2.23
N VAL A 224 -11.96 -0.88 2.12
CA VAL A 224 -12.74 -0.97 0.88
C VAL A 224 -14.05 -0.23 1.06
N MET A 225 -14.39 0.69 0.17
CA MET A 225 -15.67 1.38 0.12
C MET A 225 -16.52 0.82 -1.01
N VAL A 226 -17.81 0.59 -0.75
CA VAL A 226 -18.69 -0.09 -1.70
C VAL A 226 -20.05 0.58 -1.86
N GLN A 227 -20.64 0.42 -3.04
CA GLN A 227 -22.00 0.85 -3.34
C GLN A 227 -22.62 -0.13 -4.34
N ASP A 228 -23.82 -0.63 -4.04
CA ASP A 228 -24.60 -1.48 -4.94
C ASP A 228 -23.82 -2.70 -5.49
N GLY A 229 -23.02 -3.36 -4.63
CA GLY A 229 -22.20 -4.53 -5.01
C GLY A 229 -20.96 -4.20 -5.84
N LYS A 230 -20.58 -2.92 -5.91
CA LYS A 230 -19.37 -2.45 -6.60
C LYS A 230 -18.39 -1.83 -5.62
N VAL A 231 -17.11 -2.06 -5.87
CA VAL A 231 -16.04 -1.34 -5.18
C VAL A 231 -15.92 0.04 -5.80
N VAL A 232 -16.13 1.07 -5.00
CA VAL A 232 -16.08 2.48 -5.46
C VAL A 232 -14.83 3.20 -5.00
N CYS A 233 -14.10 2.65 -4.03
CA CYS A 233 -12.82 3.19 -3.58
C CYS A 233 -12.05 2.16 -2.73
N ILE A 234 -10.73 2.10 -2.90
CA ILE A 234 -9.79 1.47 -1.97
C ILE A 234 -8.97 2.57 -1.32
N ILE A 235 -8.91 2.57 0.01
CA ILE A 235 -8.27 3.59 0.84
C ILE A 235 -7.13 2.98 1.68
N ASP A 236 -6.38 3.85 2.35
CA ASP A 236 -5.30 3.48 3.27
C ASP A 236 -4.10 2.77 2.63
N TRP A 237 -3.49 3.45 1.65
CA TRP A 237 -2.33 2.94 0.90
C TRP A 237 -0.99 3.16 1.63
N GLU A 238 -0.99 3.37 2.94
CA GLU A 238 0.23 3.70 3.69
C GLU A 238 1.22 2.54 3.73
N CYS A 239 0.72 1.31 3.71
CA CYS A 239 1.50 0.07 3.69
C CYS A 239 1.86 -0.39 2.26
N ALA A 240 1.49 0.38 1.24
CA ALA A 240 1.65 -0.05 -0.14
C ALA A 240 3.09 0.09 -0.64
N GLY A 241 3.52 -0.88 -1.43
CA GLY A 241 4.88 -0.94 -1.93
C GLY A 241 5.20 -2.20 -2.70
N TRP A 242 6.48 -2.36 -3.02
CA TRP A 242 7.03 -3.54 -3.67
C TRP A 242 7.51 -4.53 -2.63
N TYR A 243 6.90 -5.70 -2.61
CA TYR A 243 7.13 -6.76 -1.63
C TYR A 243 7.37 -8.10 -2.33
N PRO A 244 7.83 -9.15 -1.64
CA PRO A 244 7.79 -10.51 -2.17
C PRO A 244 6.37 -10.86 -2.64
N GLU A 245 6.24 -11.63 -3.71
CA GLU A 245 4.95 -11.91 -4.35
C GLU A 245 3.89 -12.59 -3.47
N TYR A 246 4.30 -13.24 -2.38
CA TYR A 246 3.37 -13.82 -1.39
C TYR A 246 2.74 -12.78 -0.45
N TRP A 247 3.31 -11.56 -0.38
CA TRP A 247 3.05 -10.63 0.71
C TRP A 247 1.59 -10.24 0.85
N GLU A 248 0.93 -9.88 -0.26
CA GLU A 248 -0.49 -9.49 -0.26
C GLU A 248 -1.37 -10.60 0.31
N TYR A 249 -1.10 -11.86 -0.05
CA TYR A 249 -1.80 -13.02 0.50
C TYR A 249 -1.57 -13.11 2.01
N THR A 250 -0.32 -13.10 2.46
CA THR A 250 -0.04 -13.21 3.90
C THR A 250 -0.58 -12.04 4.71
N SER A 251 -0.56 -10.81 4.17
CA SER A 251 -1.10 -9.63 4.87
C SER A 251 -2.61 -9.67 5.01
N CYS A 252 -3.32 -10.11 3.96
CA CYS A 252 -4.76 -10.29 3.97
C CYS A 252 -5.21 -11.29 5.05
N PHE A 253 -4.54 -12.43 5.14
CA PHE A 253 -4.97 -13.53 6.04
C PHE A 253 -4.37 -13.47 7.45
N ARG A 254 -3.50 -12.51 7.75
CA ARG A 254 -2.88 -12.35 9.08
C ARG A 254 -3.89 -12.14 10.20
N SER A 255 -4.99 -11.44 9.90
CA SER A 255 -6.04 -11.12 10.86
C SER A 255 -7.36 -11.83 10.52
N ASN A 256 -7.29 -13.07 10.00
CA ASN A 256 -8.46 -13.82 9.52
C ASN A 256 -9.60 -13.97 10.57
N ASP A 257 -9.29 -13.84 11.85
CA ASP A 257 -10.28 -13.84 12.93
C ASP A 257 -11.26 -12.64 12.82
N LEU A 258 -10.82 -11.56 12.17
CA LEU A 258 -11.67 -10.46 11.76
C LEU A 258 -12.09 -10.70 10.30
N TYR A 259 -13.40 -10.70 10.04
CA TYR A 259 -13.98 -10.87 8.70
C TYR A 259 -13.85 -12.27 8.09
N THR A 260 -13.95 -13.32 8.90
CA THR A 260 -13.80 -14.72 8.44
C THR A 260 -14.60 -15.04 7.18
N SER A 261 -15.89 -14.66 7.12
CA SER A 261 -16.74 -14.93 5.95
C SER A 261 -16.30 -14.20 4.67
N PHE A 262 -15.64 -13.05 4.80
CA PHE A 262 -15.02 -12.33 3.68
C PHE A 262 -13.75 -13.04 3.21
N TRP A 263 -12.90 -13.41 4.16
CA TRP A 263 -11.64 -14.07 3.86
C TRP A 263 -11.82 -15.47 3.30
N ASP A 264 -12.82 -16.22 3.76
CA ASP A 264 -13.20 -17.51 3.17
C ASP A 264 -13.48 -17.37 1.67
N MET A 265 -14.21 -16.33 1.26
CA MET A 265 -14.48 -16.05 -0.16
C MET A 265 -13.23 -15.56 -0.90
N MET A 266 -12.43 -14.67 -0.30
CA MET A 266 -11.21 -14.16 -0.94
C MET A 266 -10.16 -15.26 -1.15
N LYS A 267 -10.07 -16.24 -0.25
CA LYS A 267 -9.11 -17.35 -0.32
C LYS A 267 -9.30 -18.21 -1.56
N GLU A 268 -10.53 -18.31 -2.06
CA GLU A 268 -10.85 -19.04 -3.29
C GLU A 268 -10.39 -18.29 -4.56
N GLU A 269 -10.18 -16.98 -4.48
CA GLU A 269 -9.88 -16.12 -5.64
C GLU A 269 -8.43 -15.64 -5.68
N MET A 270 -7.71 -15.67 -4.56
CA MET A 270 -6.31 -15.28 -4.48
C MET A 270 -5.37 -16.44 -4.81
N GLU A 271 -4.23 -16.13 -5.44
CA GLU A 271 -3.15 -17.08 -5.60
C GLU A 271 -2.63 -17.52 -4.21
N PRO A 272 -2.61 -18.82 -3.90
CA PRO A 272 -2.36 -19.30 -2.56
C PRO A 272 -0.87 -19.36 -2.23
N TYR A 273 -0.50 -18.86 -1.04
CA TYR A 273 0.83 -19.00 -0.43
C TYR A 273 0.71 -19.58 0.99
N PRO A 274 0.28 -20.85 1.13
CA PRO A 274 -0.08 -21.43 2.42
C PRO A 274 1.14 -21.63 3.34
N ASP A 275 2.28 -22.03 2.79
CA ASP A 275 3.50 -22.24 3.57
C ASP A 275 4.06 -20.90 4.09
N GLU A 276 4.02 -19.84 3.28
CA GLU A 276 4.40 -18.48 3.69
C GLU A 276 3.44 -17.90 4.73
N LEU A 277 2.15 -18.21 4.63
CA LEU A 277 1.15 -17.83 5.64
C LEU A 277 1.40 -18.54 6.98
N GLU A 278 1.76 -19.83 6.96
CA GLU A 278 2.16 -20.56 8.18
C GLU A 278 3.40 -19.92 8.83
N ILE A 279 4.38 -19.50 8.02
CA ILE A 279 5.56 -18.76 8.52
C ILE A 279 5.14 -17.40 9.11
N ASP A 280 4.24 -16.64 8.48
CA ASP A 280 3.75 -15.35 8.99
C ASP A 280 2.96 -15.50 10.31
N HIS A 281 2.21 -16.60 10.48
CA HIS A 281 1.58 -16.96 11.76
C HIS A 281 2.62 -17.27 12.84
N CYS A 282 3.68 -18.00 12.51
CA CYS A 282 4.78 -18.27 13.44
C CYS A 282 5.47 -16.97 13.88
N LEU A 283 5.78 -16.07 12.93
CA LEU A 283 6.34 -14.74 13.21
C LEU A 283 5.47 -13.96 14.19
N SER A 284 4.15 -13.96 13.94
CA SER A 284 3.20 -13.22 14.77
C SER A 284 3.14 -13.77 16.20
N GLY A 285 3.18 -15.10 16.35
CA GLY A 285 3.20 -15.75 17.65
C GLY A 285 4.48 -15.52 18.47
N VAL A 286 5.60 -15.20 17.82
CA VAL A 286 6.91 -14.99 18.46
C VAL A 286 7.20 -13.52 18.72
N PHE A 287 6.99 -12.65 17.73
CA PHE A 287 7.48 -11.26 17.77
C PHE A 287 6.40 -10.20 18.04
N LEU A 288 5.11 -10.54 17.95
CA LEU A 288 4.01 -9.55 17.92
C LEU A 288 2.99 -9.71 19.06
N ARG A 289 3.38 -10.37 20.16
CA ARG A 289 2.52 -10.50 21.35
C ARG A 289 2.34 -9.19 22.10
#